data_AF-A0A920JBE7-F1
#
_entry.id   AF-A0A920JBE7-F1
#
_cell.length_a   1.000
_cell.length_b   1.000
_cell.length_c   1.000
_cell.angle_alpha   90.00
_cell.angle_beta   90.00
_cell.angle_gamma   90.00
#
_symmetry.space_group_name_H-M   'P 1'
#
loop_
_entity.id
_entity.type
_entity.pdbx_description
1 polymer ?
#
loop_
_entity_poly.entity_id
_entity_poly.type
_entity_poly.pdbx_seq_one_letter_code
_entity_poly.pdbx_strand_id
1 'polypeptide(L)'
;MDKESFQARKEIARRKVDQALWVKAMSQSKGDKNEAKKRYVEIRSEQLKEKNVKGSSAEVVKLPKQEEENTKETQNKEKNMNTIFKRLDLWITAVIFILMLGAERYELLPRIENPLIGLRHEFRAQTLPAEETEFLYDDILIVDTEEEFFEEYGSWPLKRKDIAKMVTNLKRLGAEVIALDMIMDFPNGYGEDPILAEALQESGKTMVVSLLNLDTPIWYSLGETRLNGITDATEILNESTERGYTNVTEIGGQLSRIRFYPEIIKEHNIWPYAVQALAMYLDVEPTLEDGVLTLGDLSMPLDEYNFLWIDFPKLPAGLTFLSKPLPSLPPLRCSWTSKIWKISMRKNSSKKQKI
;
A
#
# COMPACT_ATOMS: atom_id res chain seq x y z
N MET A 1 -54.88 0.65 -48.15
CA MET A 1 -54.63 1.81 -47.29
C MET A 1 -53.93 1.28 -46.04
N ASP A 2 -52.67 1.63 -45.86
CA ASP A 2 -51.77 0.98 -44.90
C ASP A 2 -52.14 1.29 -43.43
N LYS A 3 -52.04 0.30 -42.54
CA LYS A 3 -52.45 0.40 -41.13
C LYS A 3 -51.61 1.43 -40.38
N GLU A 4 -50.32 1.57 -40.72
CA GLU A 4 -49.45 2.57 -40.09
C GLU A 4 -49.84 3.98 -40.52
N SER A 5 -50.15 4.18 -41.81
CA SER A 5 -50.63 5.48 -42.31
C SER A 5 -51.93 5.96 -41.63
N PHE A 6 -52.82 5.05 -41.24
CA PHE A 6 -54.05 5.37 -40.53
C PHE A 6 -53.80 5.75 -39.06
N GLN A 7 -52.90 5.03 -38.37
CA GLN A 7 -52.53 5.35 -36.99
C GLN A 7 -51.81 6.70 -36.90
N ALA A 8 -50.88 6.98 -37.82
CA ALA A 8 -50.19 8.26 -37.90
C ALA A 8 -51.17 9.43 -38.07
N ARG A 9 -52.17 9.30 -38.97
CA ARG A 9 -53.22 10.32 -39.15
C ARG A 9 -54.07 10.52 -37.90
N LYS A 10 -54.41 9.43 -37.19
CA LYS A 10 -55.18 9.47 -35.95
C LYS A 10 -54.41 10.16 -34.82
N GLU A 11 -53.10 9.94 -34.74
CA GLU A 11 -52.24 10.59 -33.76
C GLU A 11 -52.08 12.09 -34.05
N ILE A 12 -51.85 12.47 -35.32
CA ILE A 12 -51.78 13.87 -35.74
C ILE A 12 -53.10 14.60 -35.41
N ALA A 13 -54.25 13.96 -35.65
CA ALA A 13 -55.55 14.53 -35.31
C ALA A 13 -55.71 14.73 -33.79
N ARG A 14 -55.28 13.76 -32.96
CA ARG A 14 -55.31 13.89 -31.49
C ARG A 14 -54.43 15.04 -31.00
N ARG A 15 -53.21 15.17 -31.53
CA ARG A 15 -52.29 16.26 -31.15
C ARG A 15 -52.88 17.64 -31.49
N LYS A 16 -53.53 17.78 -32.65
CA LYS A 16 -54.22 19.03 -33.03
C LYS A 16 -55.35 19.38 -32.07
N VAL A 17 -56.13 18.39 -31.63
CA VAL A 17 -57.21 18.59 -30.66
C VAL A 17 -56.65 19.00 -29.29
N ASP A 18 -55.60 18.33 -28.82
CA ASP A 18 -54.98 18.65 -27.52
C ASP A 18 -54.35 20.05 -27.53
N GLN A 19 -53.73 20.44 -28.64
CA GLN A 19 -53.18 21.79 -28.81
C GLN A 19 -54.28 22.86 -28.81
N ALA A 20 -55.40 22.63 -29.49
CA ALA A 20 -56.53 23.56 -29.49
C ALA A 20 -57.17 23.70 -28.09
N LEU A 21 -57.31 22.58 -27.36
CA LEU A 21 -57.81 22.57 -25.98
C LEU A 21 -56.87 23.32 -25.04
N TRP A 22 -55.56 23.15 -25.20
CA TRP A 22 -54.57 23.88 -24.42
C TRP A 22 -54.64 25.39 -24.66
N VAL A 23 -54.77 25.83 -25.91
CA VAL A 23 -54.91 27.25 -26.25
C VAL A 23 -56.20 27.83 -25.65
N LYS A 24 -57.32 27.10 -25.71
CA LYS A 24 -58.58 27.50 -25.08
C LYS A 24 -58.43 27.65 -23.56
N ALA A 25 -57.79 26.69 -22.90
CA ALA A 25 -57.55 26.75 -21.46
C ALA A 25 -56.65 27.93 -21.07
N MET A 26 -55.61 28.22 -21.85
CA MET A 26 -54.72 29.38 -21.66
C MET A 26 -55.45 30.71 -21.83
N SER A 27 -56.34 30.81 -22.83
CA SER A 27 -57.17 32.00 -23.06
C SER A 27 -58.13 32.25 -21.91
N GLN A 28 -58.81 31.21 -21.42
CA GLN A 28 -59.75 31.31 -20.30
C GLN A 28 -59.07 31.62 -18.96
N SER A 29 -57.80 31.25 -18.82
CA SER A 29 -57.00 31.46 -17.60
C SER A 29 -56.18 32.76 -17.63
N LYS A 30 -56.47 33.68 -18.58
CA LYS A 30 -55.76 34.97 -18.74
C LYS A 30 -54.23 34.84 -18.77
N GLY A 31 -53.70 33.72 -19.25
CA GLY A 31 -52.26 33.46 -19.36
C GLY A 31 -51.59 32.78 -18.14
N ASP A 32 -52.29 32.51 -17.04
CA ASP A 32 -51.74 31.74 -15.91
C ASP A 32 -51.64 30.24 -16.26
N LYS A 33 -50.42 29.70 -16.25
CA LYS A 33 -50.12 28.30 -16.60
C LYS A 33 -50.68 27.29 -15.59
N ASN A 34 -50.73 27.61 -14.30
CA ASN A 34 -51.20 26.66 -13.28
C ASN A 34 -52.72 26.53 -13.30
N GLU A 35 -53.42 27.64 -13.53
CA GLU A 35 -54.87 27.63 -13.70
C GLU A 35 -55.27 27.00 -15.05
N ALA A 36 -54.52 27.26 -16.12
CA ALA A 36 -54.72 26.63 -17.42
C ALA A 36 -54.58 25.09 -17.37
N LYS A 37 -53.66 24.55 -16.55
CA LYS A 37 -53.54 23.10 -16.35
C LYS A 37 -54.80 22.51 -15.72
N LYS A 38 -55.36 23.16 -14.70
CA LYS A 38 -56.59 22.71 -14.04
C LYS A 38 -57.77 22.75 -15.03
N ARG A 39 -57.92 23.85 -15.77
CA ARG A 39 -58.98 24.01 -16.78
C ARG A 39 -58.86 23.05 -17.95
N TYR A 40 -57.65 22.74 -18.41
CA TYR A 40 -57.43 21.74 -19.44
C TYR A 40 -57.97 20.36 -19.02
N VAL A 41 -57.71 19.94 -17.77
CA VAL A 41 -58.19 18.66 -17.24
C VAL A 41 -59.72 18.65 -17.13
N GLU A 42 -60.32 19.74 -16.68
CA GLU A 42 -61.79 19.87 -16.60
C GLU A 42 -62.44 19.75 -17.99
N ILE A 43 -62.01 20.55 -18.98
CA ILE A 43 -62.56 20.53 -20.34
C ILE A 43 -62.36 19.15 -20.98
N ARG A 44 -61.23 18.49 -20.72
CA ARG A 44 -60.97 17.13 -21.24
C ARG A 44 -61.90 16.10 -20.60
N SER A 45 -62.19 16.24 -19.31
CA SER A 45 -63.12 15.36 -18.60
C SER A 45 -64.57 15.54 -19.08
N GLU A 46 -64.98 16.76 -19.39
CA GLU A 46 -66.30 17.06 -19.96
C GLU A 46 -66.48 16.45 -21.36
N GLN A 47 -65.47 16.61 -22.23
CA GLN A 47 -65.45 15.97 -23.56
C GLN A 47 -65.56 14.44 -23.49
N LEU A 48 -64.92 13.82 -22.49
CA LEU A 48 -64.98 12.38 -22.28
C LEU A 48 -66.33 11.93 -21.70
N LYS A 49 -66.94 12.74 -20.83
CA LYS A 49 -68.30 12.51 -20.33
C LYS A 49 -69.34 12.63 -21.45
N GLU A 50 -69.27 13.66 -22.29
CA GLU A 50 -70.15 13.80 -23.46
C GLU A 50 -69.99 12.64 -24.46
N LYS A 51 -68.77 12.09 -24.61
CA LYS A 51 -68.53 10.91 -25.43
C LYS A 51 -69.08 9.62 -24.80
N ASN A 52 -69.00 9.48 -23.48
CA ASN A 52 -69.52 8.33 -22.75
C ASN A 52 -71.05 8.35 -22.61
N VAL A 53 -71.70 9.52 -22.60
CA VAL A 53 -73.17 9.63 -22.61
C VAL A 53 -73.77 9.16 -23.95
N LYS A 54 -72.98 9.08 -25.02
CA LYS A 54 -73.38 8.50 -26.32
C LYS A 54 -73.11 6.99 -26.47
N GLY A 55 -72.65 6.30 -25.41
CA GLY A 55 -72.39 4.85 -25.43
C GLY A 55 -72.66 4.19 -24.07
N SER A 56 -73.91 3.79 -23.84
CA SER A 56 -74.36 2.90 -22.75
C SER A 56 -73.90 1.45 -23.04
N SER A 57 -73.57 0.52 -22.13
CA SER A 57 -73.74 0.35 -20.68
C SER A 57 -72.73 -0.67 -20.12
N ALA A 58 -72.36 -0.50 -18.84
CA ALA A 58 -72.08 -1.48 -17.77
C ALA A 58 -71.25 -2.76 -18.02
N GLU A 59 -70.17 -2.95 -17.23
CA GLU A 59 -70.07 -4.02 -16.21
C GLU A 59 -68.89 -3.77 -15.25
N VAL A 60 -69.11 -3.94 -13.94
CA VAL A 60 -68.08 -3.81 -12.89
C VAL A 60 -67.60 -5.22 -12.54
N VAL A 61 -66.39 -5.57 -12.99
CA VAL A 61 -65.68 -6.78 -12.57
C VAL A 61 -64.57 -6.39 -11.59
N LYS A 62 -64.64 -6.90 -10.35
CA LYS A 62 -63.55 -6.81 -9.37
C LYS A 62 -62.47 -7.85 -9.70
N LEU A 63 -61.21 -7.43 -9.85
CA LEU A 63 -60.03 -8.31 -9.95
C LEU A 63 -59.28 -8.43 -8.60
N PRO A 64 -58.51 -9.53 -8.39
CA PRO A 64 -57.99 -9.94 -7.08
C PRO A 64 -56.71 -9.20 -6.64
N LYS A 65 -56.58 -9.03 -5.32
CA LYS A 65 -55.57 -8.23 -4.60
C LYS A 65 -54.10 -8.64 -4.80
N GLN A 66 -53.80 -9.80 -5.40
CA GLN A 66 -52.42 -10.33 -5.48
C GLN A 66 -51.61 -9.82 -6.69
N GLU A 67 -52.25 -9.37 -7.78
CA GLU A 67 -51.52 -8.75 -8.90
C GLU A 67 -51.08 -7.32 -8.59
N GLU A 68 -51.81 -6.59 -7.76
CA GLU A 68 -51.45 -5.21 -7.38
C GLU A 68 -50.21 -5.13 -6.49
N GLU A 69 -49.95 -6.11 -5.64
CA GLU A 69 -48.78 -6.13 -4.75
C GLU A 69 -47.49 -6.39 -5.54
N ASN A 70 -47.49 -7.41 -6.41
CA ASN A 70 -46.36 -7.70 -7.29
C ASN A 70 -46.08 -6.54 -8.28
N THR A 71 -47.14 -5.87 -8.76
CA THR A 71 -46.99 -4.74 -9.68
C THR A 71 -46.45 -3.49 -8.96
N LYS A 72 -46.86 -3.24 -7.71
CA LYS A 72 -46.36 -2.12 -6.89
C LYS A 72 -44.92 -2.34 -6.44
N GLU A 73 -44.52 -3.56 -6.09
CA GLU A 73 -43.11 -3.89 -5.80
C GLU A 73 -42.24 -3.72 -7.04
N THR A 74 -42.69 -4.23 -8.20
CA THR A 74 -41.94 -4.11 -9.46
C THR A 74 -41.82 -2.65 -9.90
N GLN A 75 -42.89 -1.86 -9.79
CA GLN A 75 -42.86 -0.42 -10.08
C GLN A 75 -42.02 0.39 -9.08
N ASN A 76 -42.05 0.05 -7.78
CA ASN A 76 -41.17 0.70 -6.80
C ASN A 76 -39.71 0.33 -7.02
N LYS A 77 -39.42 -0.91 -7.42
CA LYS A 77 -38.05 -1.36 -7.75
C LYS A 77 -37.54 -0.68 -9.02
N GLU A 78 -38.37 -0.58 -10.07
CA GLU A 78 -38.05 0.19 -11.28
C GLU A 78 -37.89 1.70 -11.01
N LYS A 79 -38.76 2.28 -10.16
CA LYS A 79 -38.66 3.68 -9.77
C LYS A 79 -37.40 3.94 -8.94
N ASN A 80 -37.07 3.07 -7.98
CA ASN A 80 -35.85 3.15 -7.19
C ASN A 80 -34.59 3.01 -8.05
N MET A 81 -34.58 2.05 -8.97
CA MET A 81 -33.49 1.83 -9.93
C MET A 81 -33.30 3.06 -10.84
N ASN A 82 -34.39 3.66 -11.32
CA ASN A 82 -34.34 4.92 -12.09
C ASN A 82 -33.84 6.13 -11.26
N THR A 83 -34.05 6.16 -9.94
CA THR A 83 -33.43 7.18 -9.06
C THR A 83 -31.94 6.95 -8.88
N ILE A 84 -31.49 5.70 -8.77
CA ILE A 84 -30.06 5.35 -8.67
C ILE A 84 -29.32 5.74 -9.95
N PHE A 85 -29.88 5.50 -11.14
CA PHE A 85 -29.28 5.96 -12.40
C PHE A 85 -29.28 7.48 -12.59
N LYS A 86 -30.09 8.22 -11.83
CA LYS A 86 -30.09 9.69 -11.83
C LYS A 86 -29.15 10.31 -10.79
N ARG A 87 -28.62 9.50 -9.87
CA ARG A 87 -27.63 9.92 -8.86
C ARG A 87 -26.23 9.85 -9.45
N LEU A 88 -25.93 10.82 -10.32
CA LEU A 88 -24.59 10.96 -10.93
C LEU A 88 -23.49 11.03 -9.87
N ASP A 89 -23.78 11.61 -8.71
CA ASP A 89 -22.92 11.63 -7.52
C ASP A 89 -22.49 10.23 -7.08
N LEU A 90 -23.44 9.29 -6.94
CA LEU A 90 -23.11 7.91 -6.54
C LEU A 90 -22.25 7.19 -7.57
N TRP A 91 -22.52 7.39 -8.87
CA TRP A 91 -21.74 6.78 -9.93
C TRP A 91 -20.33 7.38 -10.03
N ILE A 92 -20.19 8.69 -9.87
CA ILE A 92 -18.89 9.36 -9.82
C ILE A 92 -18.09 8.83 -8.62
N THR A 93 -18.68 8.75 -7.44
CA THR A 93 -18.02 8.18 -6.26
C THR A 93 -17.60 6.73 -6.48
N ALA A 94 -18.49 5.89 -7.05
CA ALA A 94 -18.16 4.50 -7.34
C ALA A 94 -17.00 4.37 -8.35
N VAL A 95 -16.98 5.18 -9.40
CA VAL A 95 -15.89 5.21 -10.38
C VAL A 95 -14.59 5.67 -9.72
N ILE A 96 -14.61 6.75 -8.93
CA ILE A 96 -13.43 7.21 -8.19
C ILE A 96 -12.93 6.12 -7.24
N PHE A 97 -13.82 5.43 -6.53
CA PHE A 97 -13.44 4.35 -5.62
C PHE A 97 -12.76 3.19 -6.36
N ILE A 98 -13.30 2.77 -7.51
CA ILE A 98 -12.67 1.73 -8.34
C ILE A 98 -11.31 2.19 -8.87
N LEU A 99 -11.20 3.45 -9.30
CA LEU A 99 -9.93 4.02 -9.73
C LEU A 99 -8.92 4.09 -8.58
N MET A 100 -9.34 4.43 -7.37
CA MET A 100 -8.50 4.44 -6.18
C MET A 100 -8.05 3.04 -5.79
N LEU A 101 -8.93 2.03 -5.83
CA LEU A 101 -8.54 0.62 -5.63
C LEU A 101 -7.50 0.16 -6.65
N GLY A 102 -7.66 0.57 -7.91
CA GLY A 102 -6.65 0.33 -8.94
C GLY A 102 -5.36 1.07 -8.63
N ALA A 103 -5.42 2.34 -8.22
CA ALA A 103 -4.26 3.14 -7.88
C ALA A 103 -3.49 2.59 -6.68
N GLU A 104 -4.19 2.07 -5.67
CA GLU A 104 -3.61 1.40 -4.50
C GLU A 104 -2.94 0.09 -4.92
N ARG A 105 -3.65 -0.76 -5.68
CA ARG A 105 -3.08 -2.00 -6.22
C ARG A 105 -1.85 -1.79 -7.12
N TYR A 106 -1.74 -0.63 -7.76
CA TYR A 106 -0.59 -0.28 -8.60
C TYR A 106 0.44 0.60 -7.90
N GLU A 107 0.29 0.83 -6.58
CA GLU A 107 1.12 1.73 -5.79
C GLU A 107 1.38 3.08 -6.50
N LEU A 108 0.34 3.71 -7.04
CA LEU A 108 0.48 4.94 -7.86
C LEU A 108 0.75 6.19 -7.02
N LEU A 109 0.51 6.13 -5.70
CA LEU A 109 0.64 7.26 -4.78
C LEU A 109 1.67 7.08 -3.63
N PRO A 110 2.82 6.38 -3.78
CA PRO A 110 3.73 6.14 -2.65
C PRO A 110 4.32 7.44 -2.11
N ARG A 111 4.48 8.43 -3.01
CA ARG A 111 4.97 9.77 -2.67
C ARG A 111 4.09 10.51 -1.66
N ILE A 112 2.81 10.17 -1.59
CA ILE A 112 1.87 10.76 -0.63
C ILE A 112 1.70 9.81 0.56
N GLU A 113 1.60 8.51 0.30
CA GLU A 113 1.31 7.50 1.32
C GLU A 113 2.48 7.27 2.29
N ASN A 114 3.71 7.11 1.80
CA ASN A 114 4.85 6.82 2.67
C ASN A 114 5.10 7.92 3.72
N PRO A 115 5.02 9.23 3.37
CA PRO A 115 5.07 10.29 4.38
C PRO A 115 3.94 10.24 5.41
N LEU A 116 2.72 9.89 5.01
CA LEU A 116 1.58 9.77 5.93
C LEU A 116 1.76 8.62 6.92
N ILE A 117 2.41 7.55 6.48
CA ILE A 117 2.80 6.43 7.34
C ILE A 117 3.85 6.89 8.37
N GLY A 118 4.83 7.70 7.95
CA GLY A 118 5.75 8.40 8.85
C GLY A 118 5.02 9.19 9.95
N LEU A 119 3.99 9.97 9.59
CA LEU A 119 3.16 10.69 10.57
C LEU A 119 2.45 9.74 11.54
N ARG A 120 1.91 8.61 11.05
CA ARG A 120 1.28 7.60 11.91
C ARG A 120 2.26 7.02 12.94
N HIS A 121 3.48 6.74 12.53
CA HIS A 121 4.53 6.25 13.46
C HIS A 121 4.86 7.30 14.51
N GLU A 122 5.00 8.57 14.11
CA GLU A 122 5.23 9.67 15.06
C GLU A 122 4.08 9.80 16.07
N PHE A 123 2.83 9.73 15.61
CA PHE A 123 1.67 9.71 16.50
C PHE A 123 1.68 8.52 17.45
N ARG A 124 2.08 7.33 16.98
CA ARG A 124 2.20 6.14 17.82
C ARG A 124 3.27 6.32 18.90
N ALA A 125 4.44 6.82 18.53
CA ALA A 125 5.55 7.09 19.46
C ALA A 125 5.20 8.16 20.51
N GLN A 126 4.24 9.05 20.23
CA GLN A 126 3.75 10.04 21.20
C GLN A 126 2.61 9.53 22.09
N THR A 127 1.89 8.49 21.67
CA THR A 127 0.67 8.02 22.36
C THR A 127 0.86 6.73 23.15
N LEU A 128 1.75 5.84 22.70
CA LEU A 128 2.08 4.60 23.39
C LEU A 128 3.15 4.80 24.47
N PRO A 129 3.24 3.88 25.45
CA PRO A 129 4.32 3.88 26.42
C PRO A 129 5.70 3.82 25.75
N ALA A 130 6.67 4.53 26.33
CA ALA A 130 8.05 4.54 25.89
C ALA A 130 8.66 3.12 25.78
N GLU A 131 8.33 2.23 26.73
CA GLU A 131 8.79 0.83 26.72
C GLU A 131 8.39 0.04 25.45
N GLU A 132 7.36 0.47 24.72
CA GLU A 132 6.87 -0.20 23.51
C GLU A 132 7.36 0.46 22.20
N THR A 133 7.96 1.65 22.27
CA THR A 133 8.26 2.47 21.08
C THR A 133 9.67 3.05 21.05
N GLU A 134 10.39 3.03 22.18
CA GLU A 134 11.77 3.44 22.24
C GLU A 134 12.68 2.43 21.57
N PHE A 135 13.71 2.94 20.90
CA PHE A 135 14.79 2.07 20.44
C PHE A 135 15.51 1.50 21.65
N LEU A 136 15.81 0.20 21.59
CA LEU A 136 16.49 -0.50 22.67
C LEU A 136 18.00 -0.17 22.64
N TYR A 137 18.38 1.06 23.02
CA TYR A 137 19.78 1.53 23.00
C TYR A 137 20.72 0.70 23.88
N ASP A 138 20.20 0.09 24.94
CA ASP A 138 20.97 -0.79 25.83
C ASP A 138 21.26 -2.15 25.18
N ASP A 139 20.41 -2.54 24.23
CA ASP A 139 20.44 -3.83 23.56
C ASP A 139 20.90 -3.73 22.09
N ILE A 140 20.98 -2.54 21.49
CA ILE A 140 21.39 -2.38 20.09
C ILE A 140 22.37 -1.21 19.95
N LEU A 141 23.58 -1.52 19.52
CA LEU A 141 24.61 -0.57 19.14
C LEU A 141 24.75 -0.52 17.63
N ILE A 142 24.57 0.67 17.05
CA ILE A 142 24.87 0.93 15.65
C ILE A 142 26.20 1.66 15.56
N VAL A 143 27.11 1.18 14.71
CA VAL A 143 28.42 1.80 14.48
C VAL A 143 28.52 2.21 13.02
N ASP A 144 28.25 3.48 12.75
CA ASP A 144 28.43 4.05 11.41
C ASP A 144 29.87 4.53 11.21
N THR A 145 30.37 4.40 9.98
CA THR A 145 31.67 4.92 9.55
C THR A 145 31.43 6.07 8.58
N GLU A 146 31.41 7.29 9.13
CA GLU A 146 31.16 8.50 8.35
C GLU A 146 32.42 9.01 7.62
N GLU A 147 32.26 10.06 6.82
CA GLU A 147 33.35 10.71 6.08
C GLU A 147 34.46 11.21 7.02
N GLU A 148 34.10 11.85 8.15
CA GLU A 148 35.05 12.31 9.17
C GLU A 148 35.92 11.16 9.72
N PHE A 149 35.33 9.98 9.92
CA PHE A 149 36.06 8.79 10.34
C PHE A 149 37.09 8.37 9.29
N PHE A 150 36.75 8.40 8.00
CA PHE A 150 37.67 8.04 6.93
C PHE A 150 38.76 9.09 6.70
N GLU A 151 38.46 10.37 6.93
CA GLU A 151 39.46 11.44 6.95
C GLU A 151 40.50 11.22 8.06
N GLU A 152 40.06 10.86 9.28
CA GLU A 152 40.94 10.54 10.40
C GLU A 152 41.70 9.22 10.21
N TYR A 153 41.03 8.18 9.71
CA TYR A 153 41.64 6.88 9.43
C TYR A 153 42.64 6.94 8.26
N GLY A 154 42.48 7.91 7.35
CA GLY A 154 43.43 8.23 6.28
C GLY A 154 43.42 7.27 5.09
N SER A 155 42.41 6.39 4.97
CA SER A 155 42.26 5.52 3.81
C SER A 155 40.84 5.02 3.62
N TRP A 156 40.45 4.71 2.38
CA TRP A 156 39.20 4.05 2.05
C TRP A 156 39.46 2.97 0.98
N PRO A 157 38.86 1.77 1.09
CA PRO A 157 38.01 1.26 2.17
C PRO A 157 38.80 0.85 3.42
N LEU A 158 38.10 0.46 4.50
CA LEU A 158 38.71 -0.12 5.70
C LEU A 158 39.54 -1.37 5.38
N LYS A 159 40.71 -1.50 6.02
CA LYS A 159 41.53 -2.72 5.94
C LYS A 159 40.85 -3.89 6.66
N ARG A 160 40.95 -5.10 6.11
CA ARG A 160 40.27 -6.29 6.66
C ARG A 160 40.77 -6.60 8.07
N LYS A 161 42.07 -6.44 8.32
CA LYS A 161 42.65 -6.61 9.67
C LYS A 161 42.09 -5.63 10.71
N ASP A 162 41.68 -4.43 10.30
CA ASP A 162 41.13 -3.44 11.24
C ASP A 162 39.65 -3.72 11.49
N ILE A 163 38.91 -4.21 10.47
CA ILE A 163 37.58 -4.80 10.65
C ILE A 163 37.66 -6.00 11.61
N ALA A 164 38.64 -6.89 11.46
CA ALA A 164 38.86 -8.03 12.34
C ALA A 164 39.04 -7.58 13.81
N LYS A 165 39.91 -6.59 14.06
CA LYS A 165 40.07 -5.99 15.40
C LYS A 165 38.76 -5.42 15.94
N MET A 166 37.95 -4.76 15.11
CA MET A 166 36.64 -4.27 15.53
C MET A 166 35.71 -5.41 15.93
N VAL A 167 35.64 -6.48 15.15
CA VAL A 167 34.84 -7.67 15.46
C VAL A 167 35.26 -8.27 16.79
N THR A 168 36.56 -8.53 16.99
CA THR A 168 37.10 -9.07 18.26
C THR A 168 36.82 -8.14 19.44
N ASN A 169 36.94 -6.82 19.26
CA ASN A 169 36.65 -5.86 20.32
C ASN A 169 35.16 -5.83 20.68
N LEU A 170 34.27 -5.82 19.69
CA LEU A 170 32.82 -5.87 19.92
C LEU A 170 32.43 -7.16 20.65
N LYS A 171 33.00 -8.30 20.25
CA LYS A 171 32.79 -9.56 20.96
C LYS A 171 33.24 -9.48 22.42
N ARG A 172 34.44 -8.94 22.67
CA ARG A 172 34.99 -8.74 24.02
C ARG A 172 34.13 -7.79 24.88
N LEU A 173 33.46 -6.82 24.26
CA LEU A 173 32.53 -5.92 24.93
C LEU A 173 31.15 -6.56 25.20
N GLY A 174 30.94 -7.79 24.74
CA GLY A 174 29.73 -8.58 25.01
C GLY A 174 28.67 -8.48 23.92
N ALA A 175 29.05 -8.15 22.68
CA ALA A 175 28.14 -8.28 21.55
C ALA A 175 27.72 -9.75 21.37
N GLU A 176 26.41 -9.98 21.31
CA GLU A 176 25.86 -11.32 21.09
C GLU A 176 25.87 -11.66 19.61
N VAL A 177 25.39 -10.73 18.77
CA VAL A 177 25.42 -10.81 17.31
C VAL A 177 26.21 -9.62 16.76
N ILE A 178 27.08 -9.88 15.77
CA ILE A 178 27.85 -8.85 15.06
C ILE A 178 27.51 -8.92 13.58
N ALA A 179 26.79 -7.92 13.08
CA ALA A 179 26.39 -7.84 11.69
C ALA A 179 27.23 -6.81 10.93
N LEU A 180 28.05 -7.26 9.95
CA LEU A 180 28.85 -6.41 9.08
C LEU A 180 28.15 -6.06 7.76
N ASP A 181 27.61 -4.83 7.67
CA ASP A 181 26.94 -4.32 6.47
C ASP A 181 27.95 -3.73 5.47
N MET A 182 28.95 -4.51 5.10
CA MET A 182 29.96 -4.12 4.12
C MET A 182 29.99 -5.17 3.01
N ILE A 183 29.67 -4.78 1.78
CA ILE A 183 29.82 -5.67 0.64
C ILE A 183 31.33 -5.85 0.40
N MET A 184 31.78 -7.09 0.49
CA MET A 184 33.19 -7.49 0.40
C MET A 184 33.36 -8.53 -0.69
N ASP A 185 32.91 -8.19 -1.90
CA ASP A 185 32.73 -9.08 -3.06
C ASP A 185 34.02 -9.40 -3.83
N PHE A 186 35.13 -8.75 -3.50
CA PHE A 186 36.43 -9.03 -4.09
C PHE A 186 37.50 -9.35 -3.03
N PRO A 187 38.43 -10.27 -3.34
CA PRO A 187 39.57 -10.56 -2.48
C PRO A 187 40.37 -9.31 -2.16
N ASN A 188 40.72 -9.14 -0.89
CA ASN A 188 41.61 -8.06 -0.50
C ASN A 188 42.99 -8.23 -1.14
N GLY A 189 43.50 -7.20 -1.82
CA GLY A 189 44.79 -7.25 -2.53
C GLY A 189 46.02 -7.45 -1.63
N TYR A 190 45.89 -7.30 -0.30
CA TYR A 190 46.94 -7.57 0.68
C TYR A 190 46.84 -8.96 1.32
N GLY A 191 45.88 -9.80 0.89
CA GLY A 191 45.70 -11.15 1.43
C GLY A 191 45.19 -11.17 2.88
N GLU A 192 44.47 -10.13 3.31
CA GLU A 192 44.00 -9.98 4.69
C GLU A 192 42.62 -10.64 4.95
N ASP A 193 41.96 -11.21 3.94
CA ASP A 193 40.65 -11.87 4.11
C ASP A 193 40.67 -13.04 5.12
N PRO A 194 41.70 -13.92 5.15
CA PRO A 194 41.79 -14.97 6.18
C PRO A 194 41.82 -14.43 7.61
N ILE A 195 42.43 -13.26 7.83
CA ILE A 195 42.50 -12.62 9.16
C ILE A 195 41.10 -12.20 9.61
N LEU A 196 40.28 -11.68 8.70
CA LEU A 196 38.91 -11.32 9.01
C LEU A 196 38.02 -12.56 9.18
N ALA A 197 38.18 -13.58 8.33
CA ALA A 197 37.44 -14.84 8.43
C ALA A 197 37.65 -15.53 9.79
N GLU A 198 38.90 -15.60 10.26
CA GLU A 198 39.24 -16.14 11.58
C GLU A 198 38.54 -15.35 12.70
N ALA A 199 38.62 -14.01 12.67
CA ALA A 199 38.00 -13.17 13.68
C ALA A 199 36.45 -13.27 13.70
N LEU A 200 35.82 -13.44 12.54
CA LEU A 200 34.38 -13.68 12.41
C LEU A 200 34.01 -15.01 13.06
N GLN A 201 34.66 -16.09 12.65
CA GLN A 201 34.40 -17.43 13.14
C GLN A 201 34.62 -17.55 14.66
N GLU A 202 35.72 -17.01 15.19
CA GLU A 202 36.01 -17.02 16.63
C GLU A 202 35.02 -16.19 17.46
N SER A 203 34.41 -15.17 16.86
CA SER A 203 33.43 -14.32 17.55
C SER A 203 32.04 -14.96 17.64
N GLY A 204 31.81 -16.07 16.91
CA GLY A 204 30.60 -16.87 16.97
C GLY A 204 29.51 -16.35 16.03
N LYS A 205 28.44 -15.76 16.59
CA LYS A 205 27.28 -15.28 15.82
C LYS A 205 27.64 -14.00 15.04
N THR A 206 28.32 -14.16 13.92
CA THR A 206 28.63 -13.07 13.00
C THR A 206 27.89 -13.22 11.69
N MET A 207 27.69 -12.11 10.99
CA MET A 207 27.15 -12.15 9.63
C MET A 207 27.72 -11.07 8.73
N VAL A 208 27.73 -11.35 7.43
CA VAL A 208 28.06 -10.41 6.37
C VAL A 208 26.86 -10.14 5.47
N VAL A 209 26.93 -9.05 4.73
CA VAL A 209 25.88 -8.65 3.81
C VAL A 209 26.09 -9.20 2.40
N SER A 210 24.99 -9.63 1.79
CA SER A 210 24.89 -9.95 0.36
C SER A 210 23.97 -8.94 -0.33
N LEU A 211 24.09 -8.81 -1.64
CA LEU A 211 23.24 -7.98 -2.48
C LEU A 211 22.50 -8.86 -3.49
N LEU A 212 21.17 -8.78 -3.51
CA LEU A 212 20.38 -9.39 -4.56
C LEU A 212 20.43 -8.51 -5.82
N ASN A 213 20.94 -9.04 -6.93
CA ASN A 213 20.90 -8.36 -8.22
C ASN A 213 19.56 -8.66 -8.88
N LEU A 214 18.61 -7.76 -8.73
CA LEU A 214 17.24 -7.96 -9.18
C LEU A 214 16.94 -7.14 -10.44
N ASP A 215 16.27 -7.77 -11.41
CA ASP A 215 15.55 -7.06 -12.46
C ASP A 215 14.10 -6.87 -11.98
N THR A 216 13.84 -5.71 -11.39
CA THR A 216 12.51 -5.35 -10.89
C THR A 216 11.81 -4.41 -11.86
N PRO A 217 10.53 -4.65 -12.20
CA PRO A 217 9.72 -3.66 -12.90
C PRO A 217 9.58 -2.39 -12.04
N ILE A 218 9.43 -1.23 -12.69
CA ILE A 218 9.25 0.08 -12.04
C ILE A 218 8.05 0.08 -11.08
N TRP A 219 7.05 -0.76 -11.35
CA TRP A 219 5.90 -1.00 -10.47
C TRP A 219 5.88 -2.48 -10.08
N TYR A 220 6.00 -2.79 -8.80
CA TYR A 220 6.06 -4.16 -8.29
C TYR A 220 4.83 -5.01 -8.61
N SER A 221 3.70 -4.36 -8.85
CA SER A 221 2.41 -4.93 -9.22
C SER A 221 2.27 -5.30 -10.70
N LEU A 222 3.21 -4.89 -11.56
CA LEU A 222 3.10 -5.02 -13.02
C LEU A 222 4.08 -6.04 -13.64
N GLY A 223 4.85 -6.78 -12.84
CA GLY A 223 5.71 -7.84 -13.38
C GLY A 223 6.43 -8.65 -12.30
N GLU A 224 6.99 -9.77 -12.73
CA GLU A 224 7.79 -10.64 -11.87
C GLU A 224 9.16 -10.01 -11.60
N THR A 225 9.59 -10.03 -10.35
CA THR A 225 10.96 -9.69 -9.99
C THR A 225 11.86 -10.87 -10.33
N ARG A 226 12.88 -10.66 -11.16
CA ARG A 226 13.81 -11.73 -11.56
C ARG A 226 15.14 -11.56 -10.86
N LEU A 227 15.67 -12.67 -10.33
CA LEU A 227 17.00 -12.71 -9.77
C LEU A 227 18.02 -12.92 -10.90
N ASN A 228 18.93 -11.95 -11.08
CA ASN A 228 20.06 -12.04 -12.02
C ASN A 228 21.32 -12.62 -11.36
N GLY A 229 21.33 -12.72 -10.03
CA GLY A 229 22.41 -13.30 -9.24
C GLY A 229 22.49 -12.68 -7.85
N ILE A 230 23.34 -13.23 -7.00
CA ILE A 230 23.61 -12.73 -5.65
C ILE A 230 25.07 -12.29 -5.62
N THR A 231 25.30 -11.01 -5.33
CA THR A 231 26.65 -10.51 -5.04
C THR A 231 26.91 -10.73 -3.57
N ASP A 232 27.83 -11.63 -3.31
CA ASP A 232 28.16 -12.16 -2.01
C ASP A 232 29.52 -11.61 -1.54
N ALA A 233 29.84 -11.72 -0.24
CA ALA A 233 31.23 -11.51 0.18
C ALA A 233 32.15 -12.59 -0.44
N THR A 234 33.47 -12.43 -0.30
CA THR A 234 34.41 -13.45 -0.76
C THR A 234 34.10 -14.81 -0.12
N GLU A 235 34.40 -15.89 -0.85
CA GLU A 235 34.08 -17.27 -0.45
C GLU A 235 34.54 -17.57 0.99
N ILE A 236 35.78 -17.21 1.32
CA ILE A 236 36.34 -17.41 2.67
C ILE A 236 35.57 -16.67 3.77
N LEU A 237 35.02 -15.48 3.47
CA LEU A 237 34.24 -14.73 4.45
C LEU A 237 32.86 -15.34 4.60
N ASN A 238 32.18 -15.68 3.50
CA ASN A 238 30.87 -16.33 3.56
C ASN A 238 30.89 -17.71 4.23
N GLU A 239 31.96 -18.49 4.05
CA GLU A 239 32.09 -19.79 4.72
C GLU A 239 32.32 -19.64 6.24
N SER A 240 32.84 -18.49 6.67
CA SER A 240 33.17 -18.23 8.08
C SER A 240 32.00 -17.69 8.92
N THR A 241 30.87 -17.36 8.29
CA THR A 241 29.85 -16.52 8.91
C THR A 241 28.47 -16.72 8.28
N GLU A 242 27.40 -16.30 8.96
CA GLU A 242 26.07 -16.24 8.32
C GLU A 242 25.98 -15.10 7.31
N ARG A 243 24.97 -15.12 6.44
CA ARG A 243 24.74 -14.04 5.47
C ARG A 243 23.28 -13.64 5.37
N GLY A 244 23.04 -12.38 5.10
CA GLY A 244 21.71 -11.84 4.81
C GLY A 244 21.77 -10.82 3.70
N TYR A 245 20.69 -10.70 2.93
CA TYR A 245 20.67 -9.74 1.83
C TYR A 245 20.23 -8.36 2.31
N THR A 246 20.89 -7.32 1.80
CA THR A 246 20.47 -5.95 2.07
C THR A 246 19.17 -5.61 1.34
N ASN A 247 18.27 -4.93 2.04
CA ASN A 247 17.08 -4.34 1.46
C ASN A 247 17.32 -2.91 0.93
N VAL A 248 18.58 -2.49 0.83
CA VAL A 248 18.97 -1.22 0.19
C VAL A 248 18.93 -1.39 -1.33
N THR A 249 17.73 -1.53 -1.90
CA THR A 249 17.49 -1.22 -3.31
C THR A 249 17.03 0.23 -3.44
N GLU A 250 16.88 0.79 -4.65
CA GLU A 250 16.31 2.13 -4.86
C GLU A 250 14.82 2.19 -4.45
N ILE A 251 14.49 1.98 -3.18
CA ILE A 251 13.10 1.88 -2.73
C ILE A 251 12.44 3.25 -2.55
N GLY A 252 12.84 4.28 -3.32
CA GLY A 252 12.05 5.48 -3.60
C GLY A 252 11.28 6.14 -2.43
N GLY A 253 11.83 6.14 -1.20
CA GLY A 253 11.17 6.68 0.00
C GLY A 253 10.32 5.71 0.82
N GLN A 254 10.33 4.40 0.55
CA GLN A 254 9.69 3.33 1.34
C GLN A 254 10.64 2.81 2.45
N LEU A 255 11.25 3.72 3.22
CA LEU A 255 12.17 3.37 4.30
C LEU A 255 11.50 2.56 5.42
N SER A 256 10.16 2.53 5.47
CA SER A 256 9.36 1.82 6.47
C SER A 256 8.99 0.39 6.06
N ARG A 257 9.67 -0.19 5.06
CA ARG A 257 9.33 -1.51 4.53
C ARG A 257 10.55 -2.39 4.33
N ILE A 258 10.44 -3.66 4.70
CA ILE A 258 11.40 -4.71 4.39
C ILE A 258 10.74 -5.66 3.39
N ARG A 259 11.34 -5.85 2.22
CA ARG A 259 10.81 -6.73 1.17
C ARG A 259 11.35 -8.15 1.30
N PHE A 260 10.45 -9.11 1.19
CA PHE A 260 10.74 -10.53 1.14
C PHE A 260 10.57 -11.06 -0.28
N TYR A 261 11.40 -12.01 -0.64
CA TYR A 261 11.33 -12.71 -1.92
C TYR A 261 11.17 -14.21 -1.64
N PRO A 262 9.93 -14.72 -1.46
CA PRO A 262 9.69 -16.09 -1.02
C PRO A 262 10.38 -17.16 -1.88
N GLU A 263 10.42 -16.96 -3.20
CA GLU A 263 11.10 -17.87 -4.13
C GLU A 263 12.61 -17.89 -3.91
N ILE A 264 13.24 -16.72 -3.77
CA ILE A 264 14.68 -16.57 -3.51
C ILE A 264 15.05 -17.15 -2.14
N ILE A 265 14.23 -16.89 -1.12
CA ILE A 265 14.41 -17.45 0.23
C ILE A 265 14.37 -18.98 0.15
N LYS A 266 13.39 -19.56 -0.56
CA LYS A 266 13.26 -21.01 -0.69
C LYS A 266 14.41 -21.65 -1.47
N GLU A 267 14.91 -20.99 -2.51
CA GLU A 267 15.96 -21.53 -3.37
C GLU A 267 17.37 -21.37 -2.76
N HIS A 268 17.65 -20.21 -2.17
CA HIS A 268 19.00 -19.85 -1.73
C HIS A 268 19.18 -19.81 -0.22
N ASN A 269 18.10 -20.00 0.55
CA ASN A 269 18.07 -19.88 2.01
C ASN A 269 18.75 -18.59 2.51
N ILE A 270 18.42 -17.46 1.87
CA ILE A 270 18.96 -16.15 2.22
C ILE A 270 17.82 -15.20 2.60
N TRP A 271 17.98 -14.55 3.74
CA TRP A 271 16.94 -13.73 4.37
C TRP A 271 17.32 -12.25 4.37
N PRO A 272 16.34 -11.32 4.53
CA PRO A 272 16.65 -9.93 4.80
C PRO A 272 17.68 -9.79 5.91
N TYR A 273 18.64 -8.89 5.74
CA TYR A 273 19.78 -8.72 6.63
C TYR A 273 19.38 -8.56 8.10
N ALA A 274 18.39 -7.70 8.38
CA ALA A 274 17.88 -7.49 9.74
C ALA A 274 17.15 -8.71 10.31
N VAL A 275 16.45 -9.49 9.47
CA VAL A 275 15.73 -10.71 9.89
C VAL A 275 16.71 -11.80 10.25
N GLN A 276 17.77 -11.98 9.45
CA GLN A 276 18.83 -12.94 9.75
C GLN A 276 19.54 -12.58 11.06
N ALA A 277 19.87 -11.31 11.27
CA ALA A 277 20.48 -10.85 12.53
C ALA A 277 19.60 -11.16 13.75
N LEU A 278 18.29 -10.91 13.64
CA LEU A 278 17.33 -11.18 14.70
C LEU A 278 17.16 -12.69 14.94
N ALA A 279 17.11 -13.49 13.89
CA ALA A 279 17.05 -14.95 13.96
C ALA A 279 18.27 -15.52 14.71
N MET A 280 19.48 -15.04 14.38
CA MET A 280 20.72 -15.40 15.08
C MET A 280 20.69 -14.99 16.55
N TYR A 281 20.17 -13.80 16.87
CA TYR A 281 20.06 -13.33 18.25
C TYR A 281 19.11 -14.21 19.08
N LEU A 282 18.00 -14.63 18.48
CA LEU A 282 16.99 -15.47 19.13
C LEU A 282 17.33 -16.97 19.13
N ASP A 283 18.35 -17.40 18.38
CA ASP A 283 18.68 -18.82 18.13
C ASP A 283 17.50 -19.60 17.52
N VAL A 284 16.86 -19.02 16.51
CA VAL A 284 15.71 -19.62 15.81
C VAL A 284 15.91 -19.61 14.31
N GLU A 285 15.29 -20.56 13.62
CA GLU A 285 15.22 -20.55 12.16
C GLU A 285 14.02 -19.71 11.70
N PRO A 286 14.23 -18.72 10.81
CA PRO A 286 13.15 -17.97 10.21
C PRO A 286 12.32 -18.85 9.27
N THR A 287 11.01 -18.68 9.29
CA THR A 287 10.10 -19.33 8.34
C THR A 287 9.14 -18.30 7.74
N LEU A 288 8.76 -18.52 6.48
CA LEU A 288 7.81 -17.67 5.76
C LEU A 288 6.80 -18.57 5.06
N GLU A 289 5.61 -18.68 5.65
CA GLU A 289 4.51 -19.50 5.16
C GLU A 289 3.24 -18.65 5.07
N ASP A 290 2.50 -18.77 3.97
CA ASP A 290 1.22 -18.07 3.75
C ASP A 290 1.25 -16.56 4.06
N GLY A 291 2.37 -15.89 3.75
CA GLY A 291 2.54 -14.46 3.98
C GLY A 291 2.81 -14.09 5.44
N VAL A 292 3.19 -15.05 6.29
CA VAL A 292 3.52 -14.80 7.70
C VAL A 292 4.97 -15.18 7.98
N LEU A 293 5.76 -14.19 8.41
CA LEU A 293 7.11 -14.41 8.93
C LEU A 293 7.01 -14.89 10.38
N THR A 294 7.64 -16.02 10.68
CA THR A 294 7.75 -16.55 12.05
C THR A 294 9.20 -16.64 12.48
N LEU A 295 9.49 -16.12 13.67
CA LEU A 295 10.81 -16.11 14.33
C LEU A 295 10.63 -16.54 15.79
N GLY A 296 10.69 -17.85 16.05
CA GLY A 296 10.38 -18.40 17.37
C GLY A 296 8.93 -18.10 17.77
N ASP A 297 8.74 -17.35 18.86
CA ASP A 297 7.40 -16.93 19.33
C ASP A 297 6.86 -15.69 18.60
N LEU A 298 7.68 -15.03 17.78
CA LEU A 298 7.27 -13.83 17.03
C LEU A 298 6.59 -14.24 15.72
N SER A 299 5.46 -13.62 15.44
CA SER A 299 4.71 -13.79 14.19
C SER A 299 4.34 -12.44 13.61
N MET A 300 4.75 -12.19 12.36
CA MET A 300 4.58 -10.91 11.69
C MET A 300 3.96 -11.13 10.31
N PRO A 301 2.74 -10.62 10.06
CA PRO A 301 2.14 -10.73 8.74
C PRO A 301 2.83 -9.79 7.75
N LEU A 302 3.06 -10.28 6.54
CA LEU A 302 3.45 -9.49 5.38
C LEU A 302 2.20 -9.00 4.65
N ASP A 303 2.35 -7.95 3.85
CA ASP A 303 1.31 -7.53 2.91
C ASP A 303 1.27 -8.39 1.64
N GLU A 304 0.34 -8.08 0.74
CA GLU A 304 0.14 -8.81 -0.52
C GLU A 304 1.34 -8.76 -1.48
N TYR A 305 2.31 -7.87 -1.23
CA TYR A 305 3.54 -7.73 -2.01
C TYR A 305 4.76 -8.29 -1.28
N ASN A 306 4.56 -9.00 -0.18
CA ASN A 306 5.58 -9.54 0.70
C ASN A 306 6.46 -8.45 1.35
N PHE A 307 5.89 -7.29 1.68
CA PHE A 307 6.55 -6.34 2.56
C PHE A 307 6.17 -6.57 4.02
N LEU A 308 7.17 -6.53 4.88
CA LEU A 308 7.00 -6.30 6.31
C LEU A 308 7.07 -4.78 6.56
N TRP A 309 6.05 -4.27 7.21
CA TRP A 309 6.01 -2.87 7.63
C TRP A 309 6.77 -2.70 8.94
N ILE A 310 7.72 -1.77 8.96
CA ILE A 310 8.53 -1.46 10.13
C ILE A 310 8.21 -0.05 10.65
N ASP A 311 8.21 0.07 11.96
CA ASP A 311 8.10 1.34 12.66
C ASP A 311 9.47 2.02 12.75
N PHE A 312 9.48 3.35 12.67
CA PHE A 312 10.67 4.11 13.02
C PHE A 312 10.68 4.34 14.53
N PRO A 313 11.77 3.97 15.23
CA PRO A 313 11.89 4.32 16.62
C PRO A 313 12.07 5.83 16.76
N LYS A 314 11.60 6.37 17.88
CA LYS A 314 11.92 7.75 18.23
C LYS A 314 13.40 7.83 18.61
N LEU A 315 14.15 8.63 17.87
CA LEU A 315 15.56 8.84 18.10
C LEU A 315 15.77 9.97 19.14
N PRO A 316 16.68 9.83 20.11
CA PRO A 316 17.03 10.88 21.05
C PRO A 316 17.60 12.09 20.32
N ALA A 317 17.32 13.28 20.86
CA ALA A 317 17.85 14.53 20.36
C ALA A 317 19.39 14.51 20.38
N GLY A 318 20.01 14.91 19.27
CA GLY A 318 21.47 14.94 19.11
C GLY A 318 22.05 13.80 18.28
N LEU A 319 21.27 12.73 17.98
CA LEU A 319 21.64 11.79 16.93
C LEU A 319 21.49 12.47 15.57
N THR A 320 22.62 12.72 14.92
CA THR A 320 22.66 13.32 13.58
C THR A 320 22.67 12.18 12.57
N PHE A 321 21.51 11.82 12.03
CA PHE A 321 21.47 11.03 10.81
C PHE A 321 21.51 11.97 9.61
N LEU A 322 22.25 11.59 8.57
CA LEU A 322 22.43 12.37 7.35
C LEU A 322 21.11 12.52 6.57
N SER A 323 20.29 13.46 7.00
CA SER A 323 19.54 14.32 6.09
C SER A 323 19.84 15.77 6.46
N LYS A 324 20.84 16.36 5.79
CA LYS A 324 20.75 17.80 5.56
C LYS A 324 19.71 17.96 4.45
N PRO A 325 18.50 18.48 4.71
CA PRO A 325 17.71 19.01 3.62
C PRO A 325 18.51 20.19 3.05
N LEU A 326 18.85 20.13 1.76
CA LEU A 326 19.30 21.33 1.06
C LEU A 326 18.21 22.41 1.23
N PRO A 327 18.54 23.64 1.63
CA PRO A 327 17.58 24.71 1.59
C PRO A 327 17.32 25.09 0.13
N SER A 328 16.01 25.11 -0.24
CA SER A 328 15.38 25.68 -1.45
C SER A 328 15.25 24.86 -2.76
N LEU A 329 14.17 24.04 -2.85
CA LEU A 329 13.34 23.72 -4.07
C LEU A 329 14.01 23.03 -5.31
N PRO A 330 13.23 22.40 -6.24
CA PRO A 330 13.46 21.04 -6.80
C PRO A 330 14.05 21.06 -8.23
N PRO A 331 14.21 19.95 -9.01
CA PRO A 331 14.09 18.49 -8.77
C PRO A 331 15.33 17.68 -9.30
N LEU A 332 15.22 16.35 -9.37
CA LEU A 332 15.93 15.44 -10.29
C LEU A 332 17.47 15.33 -10.15
N ARG A 333 17.90 14.38 -9.31
CA ARG A 333 19.05 13.46 -9.43
C ARG A 333 19.58 13.20 -8.02
N CYS A 334 19.15 12.09 -7.42
CA CYS A 334 19.88 11.52 -6.30
C CYS A 334 21.14 10.85 -6.88
N SER A 335 22.28 11.51 -6.73
CA SER A 335 23.58 10.85 -6.89
C SER A 335 23.82 9.98 -5.65
N TRP A 336 23.91 8.69 -5.91
CA TRP A 336 24.19 7.60 -5.00
C TRP A 336 25.40 7.87 -4.10
N THR A 337 25.22 7.70 -2.79
CA THR A 337 26.30 7.32 -1.86
C THR A 337 25.76 6.24 -0.94
N SER A 338 26.28 5.03 -1.10
CA SER A 338 26.01 3.87 -0.25
C SER A 338 26.48 4.18 1.16
N LYS A 339 25.57 4.19 2.14
CA LYS A 339 25.90 4.35 3.57
C LYS A 339 25.63 3.03 4.29
N ILE A 340 26.63 2.61 5.04
CA ILE A 340 26.86 1.28 5.61
C ILE A 340 26.32 1.27 7.04
N TRP A 341 25.43 0.34 7.39
CA TRP A 341 24.81 0.25 8.71
C TRP A 341 25.32 -0.95 9.50
N LYS A 342 26.24 -0.74 10.44
CA LYS A 342 26.66 -1.82 11.35
C LYS A 342 25.68 -1.93 12.51
N ILE A 343 25.07 -3.10 12.72
CA ILE A 343 24.17 -3.38 13.86
C ILE A 343 24.84 -4.40 14.78
N SER A 344 24.85 -4.15 16.09
CA SER A 344 25.33 -5.05 17.13
C SER A 344 24.27 -5.15 18.23
N MET A 345 23.86 -6.37 18.60
CA MET A 345 22.84 -6.58 19.64
C MET A 345 23.43 -7.10 20.96
N ARG A 346 22.83 -6.75 22.09
CA ARG A 346 23.16 -7.08 23.47
C ARG A 346 21.86 -7.47 24.20
N LYS A 347 21.95 -8.30 25.23
CA LYS A 347 20.79 -8.78 26.00
C LYS A 347 20.84 -8.25 27.43
N ASN A 348 19.89 -7.42 27.82
CA ASN A 348 19.69 -7.07 29.23
C ASN A 348 18.84 -8.14 29.95
N SER A 349 19.40 -8.78 30.98
CA SER A 349 18.74 -9.87 31.70
C SER A 349 17.73 -9.36 32.75
N SER A 350 16.71 -8.59 32.36
CA SER A 350 15.50 -8.44 33.17
C SER A 350 14.34 -7.80 32.41
N LYS A 351 13.43 -8.63 31.89
CA LYS A 351 11.97 -8.46 31.91
C LYS A 351 11.37 -9.52 30.98
N LYS A 352 10.74 -10.54 31.57
CA LYS A 352 9.76 -11.36 30.85
C LYS A 352 8.54 -10.47 30.64
N GLN A 353 8.33 -9.99 29.43
CA GLN A 353 7.12 -9.25 29.06
C GLN A 353 6.21 -10.19 28.25
N LYS A 354 5.04 -10.47 28.82
CA LYS A 354 3.89 -11.05 28.11
C LYS A 354 3.30 -9.95 27.23
N ILE A 355 3.01 -10.31 25.98
CA ILE A 355 2.24 -9.54 24.99
C ILE A 355 0.85 -9.23 25.53
#